data_AF-A0A166LQ97-F1
#
_entry.id   AF-A0A166LQ97-F1
#
_cell.length_a   1.000
_cell.length_b   1.000
_cell.length_c   1.000
_cell.angle_alpha   90.00
_cell.angle_beta   90.00
_cell.angle_gamma   90.00
#
_symmetry.space_group_name_H-M   'P 1'
#
loop_
_entity.id
_entity.type
_entity.pdbx_description
1 polymer ?
#
loop_
_entity_poly.entity_id
_entity_poly.type
_entity_poly.pdbx_seq_one_letter_code
_entity_poly.pdbx_strand_id
1 'polypeptide(L)'
;MAAPPSASTQPVTIVPATNEEEDIIVLSRITNDERPLKRVVRKFSAYAALAFPPAGLRELDTAPTTPEKSLDAREALLVELGSFGLHLRKAAMVCAAEARQVEEYHLEKARIEEERVALRRHIEQLKTTLEEAQVERAQKQEYDQFAERINQFPSRAERERMIAALENDIAVIREERNQQQRAMQEQRKAFVSVIGNLAELQTTMRERVSADSDEPPAPPTNAPPTAAPSPAPPPPLTAIDTDEREEGEADVSSDEAPLSATLNPRARQFIPRGGLPQPTRVLRSSASSTPAPQPTPPAEDDDIEMGEVAEPGRSPRNARGKRRLEELEEGEASELSELSELSD
;
A
#
# COMPACT_ATOMS: atom_id res chain seq x y z
N MET A 1 -47.96 70.73 40.09
CA MET A 1 -47.23 70.39 38.85
C MET A 1 -46.26 69.27 39.18
N ALA A 2 -46.52 68.06 38.67
CA ALA A 2 -45.58 66.95 38.71
C ALA A 2 -45.67 66.25 37.35
N ALA A 3 -44.56 66.23 36.61
CA ALA A 3 -44.45 65.60 35.30
C ALA A 3 -44.26 64.08 35.46
N PRO A 4 -44.84 63.24 34.58
CA PRO A 4 -44.55 61.81 34.58
C PRO A 4 -43.16 61.53 33.98
N PRO A 5 -42.44 60.51 34.47
CA PRO A 5 -41.11 60.17 33.99
C PRO A 5 -41.16 59.42 32.65
N SER A 6 -40.20 59.77 31.82
CA SER A 6 -39.89 59.30 30.48
C SER A 6 -39.82 57.78 30.38
N ALA A 7 -40.54 57.21 29.42
CA ALA A 7 -40.39 55.81 29.02
C ALA A 7 -39.01 55.62 28.37
N SER A 8 -38.18 54.78 29.00
CA SER A 8 -36.90 54.33 28.47
C SER A 8 -37.13 53.34 27.33
N THR A 9 -36.78 53.74 26.10
CA THR A 9 -36.71 52.87 24.93
C THR A 9 -35.48 51.98 25.08
N GLN A 10 -35.65 50.75 25.57
CA GLN A 10 -34.56 49.78 25.53
C GLN A 10 -34.36 49.27 24.09
N PRO A 11 -33.11 49.19 23.59
CA PRO A 11 -32.83 48.63 22.29
C PRO A 11 -33.06 47.11 22.33
N VAL A 12 -33.94 46.63 21.45
CA VAL A 12 -34.18 45.19 21.27
C VAL A 12 -32.93 44.59 20.63
N THR A 13 -32.12 43.90 21.43
CA THR A 13 -30.99 43.11 20.95
C THR A 13 -31.53 41.83 20.31
N ILE A 14 -31.58 41.80 18.98
CA ILE A 14 -31.95 40.61 18.20
C ILE A 14 -30.74 39.67 18.22
N VAL A 15 -30.82 38.60 19.01
CA VAL A 15 -29.86 37.48 18.94
C VAL A 15 -30.08 36.78 17.60
N PRO A 16 -29.05 36.60 16.75
CA PRO A 16 -29.20 35.88 15.49
C PRO A 16 -29.54 34.42 15.77
N ALA A 17 -30.58 33.92 15.10
CA ALA A 17 -31.02 32.53 15.19
C ALA A 17 -29.89 31.60 14.72
N THR A 18 -29.82 30.40 15.29
CA THR A 18 -28.86 29.38 14.85
C THR A 18 -29.26 28.86 13.45
N ASN A 19 -28.29 28.39 12.65
CA ASN A 19 -28.56 27.94 11.27
C ASN A 19 -29.67 26.87 11.20
N GLU A 20 -29.77 26.00 12.20
CA GLU A 20 -30.83 24.98 12.28
C GLU A 20 -32.22 25.60 12.54
N GLU A 21 -32.29 26.63 13.39
CA GLU A 21 -33.53 27.39 13.61
C GLU A 21 -33.95 28.17 12.36
N GLU A 22 -32.98 28.69 11.60
CA GLU A 22 -33.24 29.34 10.31
C GLU A 22 -33.84 28.36 9.29
N ASP A 23 -33.29 27.15 9.19
CA ASP A 23 -33.80 26.09 8.32
C ASP A 23 -35.23 25.67 8.72
N ILE A 24 -35.53 25.58 10.02
CA ILE A 24 -36.88 25.29 10.53
C ILE A 24 -37.85 26.43 10.17
N ILE A 25 -37.43 27.69 10.31
CA ILE A 25 -38.24 28.86 9.95
C ILE A 25 -38.49 28.91 8.43
N VAL A 26 -37.47 28.59 7.62
CA VAL A 26 -37.57 28.52 6.16
C VAL A 26 -38.51 27.40 5.74
N LEU A 27 -38.36 26.20 6.31
CA LEU A 27 -39.23 25.06 6.04
C LEU A 27 -40.69 25.40 6.36
N SER A 28 -40.94 25.95 7.55
CA SER A 28 -42.27 26.40 7.98
C SER A 28 -42.90 27.41 7.02
N ARG A 29 -42.11 28.38 6.52
CA ARG A 29 -42.56 29.38 5.54
C ARG A 29 -42.82 28.80 4.15
N ILE A 30 -42.08 27.77 3.74
CA ILE A 30 -42.25 27.12 2.45
C ILE A 30 -43.46 26.17 2.48
N THR A 31 -43.67 25.45 3.58
CA THR A 31 -44.78 24.49 3.72
C THR A 31 -46.13 25.15 3.99
N ASN A 32 -46.15 26.32 4.64
CA ASN A 32 -47.39 27.02 4.98
C ASN A 32 -47.58 28.32 4.17
N ASP A 33 -47.91 28.19 2.88
CA ASP A 33 -48.25 29.33 2.03
C ASP A 33 -49.66 29.85 2.32
N GLU A 34 -49.74 30.87 3.17
CA GLU A 34 -51.00 31.56 3.53
C GLU A 34 -51.53 32.51 2.43
N ARG A 35 -50.77 32.75 1.35
CA ARG A 35 -51.12 33.75 0.32
C ARG A 35 -52.40 33.39 -0.45
N PRO A 36 -52.64 32.13 -0.88
CA PRO A 36 -53.90 31.73 -1.52
C PRO A 36 -55.10 31.94 -0.61
N LEU A 37 -55.00 31.55 0.68
CA LEU A 37 -56.07 31.74 1.66
C LEU A 37 -56.38 33.23 1.87
N LYS A 38 -55.35 34.06 2.04
CA LYS A 38 -55.51 35.52 2.18
C LYS A 38 -56.16 36.15 0.95
N ARG A 39 -55.92 35.64 -0.27
CA ARG A 39 -56.60 36.11 -1.49
C ARG A 39 -58.09 35.77 -1.46
N VAL A 40 -58.45 34.53 -1.09
CA VAL A 40 -59.85 34.12 -0.94
C VAL A 40 -60.57 34.99 0.09
N VAL A 41 -59.96 35.21 1.26
CA VAL A 41 -60.53 36.06 2.32
C VAL A 41 -60.76 37.50 1.82
N ARG A 42 -59.81 38.09 1.11
CA ARG A 42 -59.97 39.45 0.54
C ARG A 42 -61.12 39.53 -0.46
N LYS A 43 -61.24 38.53 -1.34
CA LYS A 43 -62.31 38.46 -2.36
C LYS A 43 -63.67 38.21 -1.71
N PHE A 44 -63.71 37.41 -0.66
CA PHE A 44 -64.91 37.17 0.15
C PHE A 44 -65.37 38.47 0.83
N SER A 45 -64.47 39.18 1.50
CA SER A 45 -64.78 40.46 2.14
C SER A 45 -65.26 41.51 1.14
N ALA A 46 -64.66 41.56 -0.06
CA ALA A 46 -65.08 42.47 -1.12
C ALA A 46 -66.50 42.16 -1.63
N TYR A 47 -66.82 40.87 -1.85
CA TYR A 47 -68.18 40.45 -2.20
C TYR A 47 -69.18 40.74 -1.06
N ALA A 48 -68.83 40.42 0.18
CA ALA A 48 -69.68 40.64 1.34
C ALA A 48 -70.01 42.14 1.55
N ALA A 49 -69.04 43.03 1.33
CA ALA A 49 -69.25 44.47 1.43
C ALA A 49 -70.23 45.01 0.35
N LEU A 50 -70.27 44.39 -0.84
CA LEU A 50 -71.17 44.76 -1.93
C LEU A 50 -72.56 44.11 -1.84
N ALA A 51 -72.62 42.86 -1.37
CA ALA A 51 -73.87 42.10 -1.23
C ALA A 51 -74.63 42.42 0.07
N PHE A 52 -73.92 42.77 1.13
CA PHE A 52 -74.47 43.08 2.45
C PHE A 52 -73.87 44.37 3.01
N PRO A 53 -74.25 45.54 2.46
CA PRO A 53 -73.80 46.82 3.00
C PRO A 53 -74.28 46.97 4.46
N PRO A 54 -73.43 47.48 5.37
CA PRO A 54 -73.80 47.65 6.76
C PRO A 54 -75.01 48.57 6.91
N ALA A 55 -75.91 48.23 7.82
CA ALA A 55 -77.26 48.77 7.97
C ALA A 55 -77.38 50.30 8.19
N GLY A 56 -76.27 51.04 8.27
CA GLY A 56 -76.24 52.50 8.44
C GLY A 56 -75.96 53.32 7.17
N LEU A 57 -75.72 52.69 6.01
CA LEU A 57 -75.35 53.39 4.75
C LEU A 57 -76.36 53.17 3.60
N ARG A 58 -77.56 52.66 3.91
CA ARG A 58 -78.54 52.27 2.89
C ARG A 58 -79.36 53.45 2.32
N GLU A 59 -79.28 54.64 2.91
CA GLU A 59 -80.20 55.76 2.62
C GLU A 59 -79.61 57.01 1.92
N LEU A 60 -78.31 57.05 1.56
CA LEU A 60 -77.79 58.15 0.72
C LEU A 60 -77.44 57.66 -0.68
N ASP A 61 -78.48 57.64 -1.50
CA ASP A 61 -78.49 57.20 -2.89
C ASP A 61 -77.93 58.29 -3.82
N THR A 62 -76.67 58.14 -4.25
CA THR A 62 -76.19 58.67 -5.56
C THR A 62 -74.99 57.85 -6.06
N ALA A 63 -75.17 56.55 -6.24
CA ALA A 63 -74.42 55.81 -7.25
C ALA A 63 -75.20 54.54 -7.61
N PRO A 64 -75.28 54.16 -8.90
CA PRO A 64 -75.75 52.84 -9.26
C PRO A 64 -74.73 51.84 -8.70
N THR A 65 -75.03 51.27 -7.54
CA THR A 65 -74.46 50.00 -7.11
C THR A 65 -75.03 48.95 -8.04
N THR A 66 -74.42 48.89 -9.23
CA THR A 66 -74.84 48.04 -10.33
C THR A 66 -74.89 46.60 -9.83
N PRO A 67 -76.02 45.88 -9.93
CA PRO A 67 -76.10 44.46 -9.59
C PRO A 67 -75.01 43.65 -10.32
N GLU A 68 -74.58 44.12 -11.50
CA GLU A 68 -73.44 43.62 -12.26
C GLU A 68 -72.13 43.60 -11.46
N LYS A 69 -71.79 44.65 -10.70
CA LYS A 69 -70.55 44.68 -9.88
C LYS A 69 -70.57 43.66 -8.74
N SER A 70 -71.75 43.37 -8.20
CA SER A 70 -71.93 42.33 -7.17
C SER A 70 -71.80 40.94 -7.77
N LEU A 71 -72.34 40.72 -8.98
CA LEU A 71 -72.18 39.48 -9.74
C LEU A 71 -70.71 39.25 -10.13
N ASP A 72 -70.02 40.27 -10.64
CA ASP A 72 -68.58 40.20 -10.95
C ASP A 72 -67.74 39.85 -9.71
N ALA A 73 -68.06 40.44 -8.55
CA ALA A 73 -67.38 40.13 -7.29
C ALA A 73 -67.65 38.69 -6.82
N ARG A 74 -68.86 38.17 -7.05
CA ARG A 74 -69.23 36.76 -6.79
C ARG A 74 -68.46 35.81 -7.70
N GLU A 75 -68.41 36.10 -8.99
CA GLU A 75 -67.68 35.27 -9.97
C GLU A 75 -66.18 35.26 -9.66
N ALA A 76 -65.60 36.42 -9.34
CA ALA A 76 -64.21 36.52 -8.90
C ALA A 76 -63.93 35.71 -7.62
N LEU A 77 -64.86 35.70 -6.66
CA LEU A 77 -64.76 34.87 -5.46
C LEU A 77 -64.82 33.37 -5.80
N LEU A 78 -65.74 32.95 -6.67
CA LEU A 78 -65.87 31.54 -7.09
C LEU A 78 -64.63 31.04 -7.82
N VAL A 79 -64.05 31.86 -8.71
CA VAL A 79 -62.80 31.54 -9.41
C VAL A 79 -61.66 31.37 -8.40
N GLU A 80 -61.56 32.24 -7.40
CA GLU A 80 -60.51 32.17 -6.38
C GLU A 80 -60.71 31.02 -5.39
N LEU A 81 -61.97 30.64 -5.10
CA LEU A 81 -62.29 29.42 -4.36
C LEU A 81 -61.91 28.16 -5.15
N GLY A 82 -62.17 28.16 -6.46
CA GLY A 82 -61.74 27.08 -7.36
C GLY A 82 -60.22 26.95 -7.43
N SER A 83 -59.51 28.09 -7.53
CA SER A 83 -58.04 28.13 -7.55
C SER A 83 -57.45 27.65 -6.22
N PHE A 84 -58.04 28.04 -5.09
CA PHE A 84 -57.65 27.57 -3.77
C PHE A 84 -57.90 26.07 -3.58
N GLY A 85 -59.05 25.56 -4.02
CA GLY A 85 -59.34 24.13 -4.01
C GLY A 85 -58.35 23.31 -4.84
N LEU A 86 -57.93 23.82 -6.01
CA LEU A 86 -56.88 23.20 -6.82
C LEU A 86 -55.52 23.22 -6.10
N HIS A 87 -55.18 24.32 -5.42
CA HIS A 87 -53.95 24.44 -4.64
C HIS A 87 -53.91 23.41 -3.50
N LEU A 88 -54.99 23.22 -2.75
CA LEU A 88 -55.05 22.21 -1.68
C LEU A 88 -54.90 20.78 -2.22
N ARG A 89 -55.53 20.46 -3.35
CA ARG A 89 -55.35 19.15 -3.99
C ARG A 89 -53.91 18.93 -4.45
N LYS A 90 -53.26 19.95 -5.00
CA LYS A 90 -51.84 19.90 -5.37
C LYS A 90 -50.97 19.63 -4.14
N ALA A 91 -51.19 20.38 -3.05
CA ALA A 91 -50.43 20.19 -1.80
C ALA A 91 -50.59 18.77 -1.26
N ALA A 92 -51.82 18.22 -1.24
CA ALA A 92 -52.07 16.85 -0.81
C ALA A 92 -51.34 15.80 -1.69
N MET A 93 -51.31 16.00 -3.01
CA MET A 93 -50.55 15.13 -3.92
C MET A 93 -49.04 15.22 -3.69
N VAL A 94 -48.51 16.40 -3.40
CA VAL A 94 -47.10 16.59 -3.06
C VAL A 94 -46.76 15.86 -1.77
N CYS A 95 -47.54 16.02 -0.70
CA CYS A 95 -47.30 15.30 0.56
C CYS A 95 -47.32 13.77 0.37
N ALA A 96 -48.25 13.26 -0.45
CA ALA A 96 -48.30 11.83 -0.76
C ALA A 96 -47.09 11.36 -1.59
N ALA A 97 -46.58 12.18 -2.51
CA ALA A 97 -45.38 11.87 -3.27
C ALA A 97 -44.11 11.92 -2.40
N GLU A 98 -43.99 12.93 -1.53
CA GLU A 98 -42.89 13.07 -0.58
C GLU A 98 -42.85 11.89 0.39
N ALA A 99 -44.00 11.44 0.91
CA ALA A 99 -44.07 10.25 1.76
C ALA A 99 -43.48 9.00 1.08
N ARG A 100 -43.85 8.77 -0.19
CA ARG A 100 -43.31 7.65 -0.98
C ARG A 100 -41.81 7.81 -1.24
N GLN A 101 -41.36 9.02 -1.57
CA GLN A 101 -39.94 9.29 -1.79
C GLN A 101 -39.13 9.03 -0.52
N VAL A 102 -39.62 9.45 0.65
CA VAL A 102 -38.94 9.20 1.93
C VAL A 102 -38.81 7.70 2.19
N GLU A 103 -39.85 6.91 1.95
CA GLU A 103 -39.80 5.45 2.07
C GLU A 103 -38.74 4.84 1.12
N GLU A 104 -38.71 5.25 -0.14
CA GLU A 104 -37.70 4.81 -1.11
C GLU A 104 -36.27 5.20 -0.68
N TYR A 105 -36.07 6.42 -0.19
CA TYR A 105 -34.78 6.86 0.34
C TYR A 105 -34.34 6.02 1.54
N HIS A 106 -35.26 5.63 2.42
CA HIS A 106 -34.93 4.75 3.54
C HIS A 106 -34.50 3.35 3.08
N LEU A 107 -35.19 2.78 2.09
CA LEU A 107 -34.83 1.49 1.50
C LEU A 107 -33.47 1.54 0.81
N GLU A 108 -33.22 2.57 -0.01
CA GLU A 108 -31.95 2.73 -0.70
C GLU A 108 -30.80 2.99 0.29
N LYS A 109 -31.04 3.76 1.35
CA LYS A 109 -30.05 3.95 2.42
C LYS A 109 -29.71 2.64 3.13
N ALA A 110 -30.71 1.80 3.41
CA ALA A 110 -30.49 0.49 4.02
C ALA A 110 -29.67 -0.41 3.09
N ARG A 111 -30.01 -0.45 1.80
CA ARG A 111 -29.26 -1.20 0.78
C ARG A 111 -27.80 -0.74 0.69
N ILE A 112 -27.54 0.56 0.62
CA ILE A 112 -26.17 1.10 0.58
C ILE A 112 -25.38 0.70 1.83
N GLU A 113 -26.02 0.69 3.01
CA GLU A 113 -25.37 0.26 4.24
C GLU A 113 -25.03 -1.24 4.22
N GLU A 114 -25.92 -2.09 3.71
CA GLU A 114 -25.66 -3.52 3.53
C GLU A 114 -24.49 -3.77 2.56
N GLU A 115 -24.48 -3.07 1.42
CA GLU A 115 -23.38 -3.12 0.45
C GLU A 115 -22.06 -2.65 1.08
N ARG A 116 -22.09 -1.59 1.90
CA ARG A 116 -20.92 -1.09 2.65
C ARG A 116 -20.37 -2.14 3.61
N VAL A 117 -21.24 -2.82 4.36
CA VAL A 117 -20.84 -3.90 5.28
C VAL A 117 -20.27 -5.09 4.51
N ALA A 118 -20.88 -5.46 3.37
CA ALA A 118 -20.39 -6.54 2.52
C ALA A 118 -18.99 -6.25 1.96
N LEU A 119 -18.77 -5.02 1.46
CA LEU A 119 -17.47 -4.59 0.94
C LEU A 119 -16.40 -4.56 2.05
N ARG A 120 -16.73 -4.11 3.26
CA ARG A 120 -15.79 -4.15 4.39
C ARG A 120 -15.36 -5.58 4.72
N ARG A 121 -16.30 -6.52 4.77
CA ARG A 121 -16.00 -7.94 4.96
C ARG A 121 -15.10 -8.48 3.84
N HIS A 122 -15.36 -8.10 2.60
CA HIS A 122 -14.53 -8.53 1.48
C HIS A 122 -13.10 -7.98 1.57
N ILE A 123 -12.94 -6.73 1.99
CA ILE A 123 -11.61 -6.13 2.25
C ILE A 123 -10.88 -6.90 3.36
N GLU A 124 -11.57 -7.26 4.45
CA GLU A 124 -10.97 -8.04 5.53
C GLU A 124 -10.52 -9.42 5.05
N GLN A 125 -11.33 -10.10 4.24
CA GLN A 125 -10.95 -11.38 3.62
C GLN A 125 -9.70 -11.22 2.74
N LEU A 126 -9.67 -10.22 1.87
CA LEU A 126 -8.52 -9.96 1.00
C LEU A 126 -7.24 -9.65 1.79
N LYS A 127 -7.35 -8.95 2.93
CA LYS A 127 -6.21 -8.72 3.83
C LYS A 127 -5.68 -10.04 4.40
N THR A 128 -6.56 -10.89 4.91
CA THR A 128 -6.13 -12.20 5.45
C THR A 128 -5.47 -13.07 4.38
N THR A 129 -6.04 -13.15 3.18
CA THR A 129 -5.42 -13.89 2.06
C THR A 129 -4.09 -13.30 1.63
N LEU A 130 -3.94 -11.97 1.69
CA LEU A 130 -2.67 -11.32 1.39
C LEU A 130 -1.59 -11.67 2.43
N GLU A 131 -1.95 -11.65 3.72
CA GLU A 131 -1.04 -12.03 4.81
C GLU A 131 -0.60 -13.51 4.67
N GLU A 132 -1.54 -14.41 4.40
CA GLU A 132 -1.24 -15.83 4.14
C GLU A 132 -0.28 -16.01 2.96
N ALA A 133 -0.52 -15.32 1.84
CA ALA A 133 0.34 -15.39 0.66
C ALA A 133 1.73 -14.80 0.92
N GLN A 134 1.85 -13.77 1.76
CA GLN A 134 3.14 -13.21 2.15
C GLN A 134 3.93 -14.19 3.03
N VAL A 135 3.27 -14.86 3.97
CA VAL A 135 3.89 -15.89 4.80
C VAL A 135 4.36 -17.07 3.96
N GLU A 136 3.54 -17.56 3.02
CA GLU A 136 3.93 -18.64 2.11
C GLU A 136 5.15 -18.23 1.27
N ARG A 137 5.17 -16.99 0.76
CA ARG A 137 6.31 -16.47 0.02
C ARG A 137 7.58 -16.41 0.88
N ALA A 138 7.48 -15.95 2.12
CA ALA A 138 8.63 -15.88 3.03
C ALA A 138 9.20 -17.27 3.33
N GLN A 139 8.32 -18.24 3.63
CA GLN A 139 8.72 -19.64 3.83
C GLN A 139 9.40 -20.22 2.58
N LYS A 140 8.85 -19.95 1.39
CA LYS A 140 9.46 -20.38 0.13
C LYS A 140 10.86 -19.79 -0.08
N GLN A 141 11.03 -18.50 0.24
CA GLN A 141 12.34 -17.85 0.18
C GLN A 141 13.35 -18.48 1.17
N GLU A 142 12.90 -18.87 2.36
CA GLU A 142 13.75 -19.61 3.31
C GLU A 142 14.15 -20.98 2.75
N TYR A 143 13.20 -21.74 2.19
CA TYR A 143 13.50 -23.02 1.54
C TYR A 143 14.48 -22.87 0.38
N ASP A 144 14.31 -21.84 -0.45
CA ASP A 144 15.22 -21.56 -1.57
C ASP A 144 16.63 -21.23 -1.04
N GLN A 145 16.76 -20.41 0.02
CA GLN A 145 18.05 -20.14 0.66
C GLN A 145 18.70 -21.40 1.25
N PHE A 146 17.91 -22.28 1.90
CA PHE A 146 18.43 -23.55 2.41
C PHE A 146 18.86 -24.46 1.26
N ALA A 147 18.10 -24.52 0.18
CA ALA A 147 18.45 -25.30 -1.00
C ALA A 147 19.76 -24.81 -1.64
N GLU A 148 19.94 -23.49 -1.78
CA GLU A 148 21.20 -22.89 -2.26
C GLU A 148 22.39 -23.29 -1.37
N ARG A 149 22.25 -23.21 -0.04
CA ARG A 149 23.31 -23.64 0.89
C ARG A 149 23.60 -25.13 0.78
N ILE A 150 22.57 -25.98 0.67
CA ILE A 150 22.74 -27.43 0.52
C ILE A 150 23.47 -27.75 -0.78
N ASN A 151 23.15 -27.04 -1.87
CA ASN A 151 23.77 -27.23 -3.18
C ASN A 151 25.24 -26.79 -3.25
N GLN A 152 25.75 -26.03 -2.27
CA GLN A 152 27.18 -25.73 -2.15
C GLN A 152 28.00 -26.95 -1.71
N PHE A 153 27.36 -27.97 -1.12
CA PHE A 153 28.03 -29.18 -0.69
C PHE A 153 27.99 -30.26 -1.77
N PRO A 154 29.02 -31.10 -1.89
CA PRO A 154 29.00 -32.24 -2.80
C PRO A 154 27.83 -33.17 -2.47
N SER A 155 27.34 -33.84 -3.50
CA SER A 155 26.21 -34.75 -3.36
C SER A 155 26.54 -35.84 -2.34
N ARG A 156 25.51 -36.37 -1.69
CA ARG A 156 25.69 -37.43 -0.70
C ARG A 156 26.41 -38.64 -1.31
N ALA A 157 26.06 -39.01 -2.54
CA ALA A 157 26.68 -40.12 -3.25
C ALA A 157 28.18 -39.89 -3.53
N GLU A 158 28.57 -38.66 -3.88
CA GLU A 158 30.00 -38.33 -4.08
C GLU A 158 30.78 -38.40 -2.77
N ARG A 159 30.23 -37.90 -1.66
CA ARG A 159 30.84 -38.03 -0.33
C ARG A 159 30.99 -39.50 0.07
N GLU A 160 29.97 -40.32 -0.17
CA GLU A 160 30.03 -41.77 0.10
C GLU A 160 31.10 -42.47 -0.74
N ARG A 161 31.27 -42.10 -2.02
CA ARG A 161 32.39 -42.62 -2.85
C ARG A 161 33.75 -42.20 -2.32
N MET A 162 33.90 -40.95 -1.89
CA MET A 162 35.15 -40.43 -1.33
C MET A 162 35.52 -41.14 -0.02
N ILE A 163 34.53 -41.38 0.86
CA ILE A 163 34.72 -42.16 2.08
C ILE A 163 35.17 -43.58 1.74
N ALA A 164 34.49 -44.26 0.82
CA ALA A 164 34.85 -45.62 0.42
C ALA A 164 36.27 -45.71 -0.17
N ALA A 165 36.68 -44.70 -0.96
CA ALA A 165 38.05 -44.62 -1.48
C ALA A 165 39.09 -44.47 -0.36
N LEU A 166 38.86 -43.55 0.59
CA LEU A 166 39.75 -43.36 1.74
C LEU A 166 39.82 -44.59 2.65
N GLU A 167 38.71 -45.28 2.86
CA GLU A 167 38.67 -46.54 3.62
C GLU A 167 39.50 -47.64 2.96
N ASN A 168 39.44 -47.73 1.62
CA ASN A 168 40.29 -48.65 0.87
C ASN A 168 41.77 -48.28 0.97
N ASP A 169 42.13 -46.99 0.83
CA ASP A 169 43.51 -46.52 0.99
C ASP A 169 44.06 -46.83 2.39
N ILE A 170 43.25 -46.63 3.43
CA ILE A 170 43.61 -47.00 4.81
C ILE A 170 43.83 -48.51 4.93
N ALA A 171 42.99 -49.34 4.29
CA ALA A 171 43.17 -50.78 4.30
C ALA A 171 44.49 -51.20 3.64
N VAL A 172 44.82 -50.61 2.49
CA VAL A 172 46.08 -50.86 1.77
C VAL A 172 47.29 -50.44 2.61
N ILE A 173 47.28 -49.24 3.19
CA ILE A 173 48.38 -48.74 4.04
C ILE A 173 48.58 -49.63 5.27
N ARG A 174 47.48 -50.11 5.88
CA ARG A 174 47.56 -51.04 7.02
C ARG A 174 48.17 -52.37 6.61
N GLU A 175 47.83 -52.88 5.43
CA GLU A 175 48.42 -54.11 4.90
C GLU A 175 49.91 -53.94 4.63
N GLU A 176 50.31 -52.87 3.95
CA GLU A 176 51.73 -52.57 3.68
C GLU A 176 52.53 -52.42 4.98
N ARG A 177 52.01 -51.66 5.96
CA ARG A 177 52.64 -51.54 7.28
C ARG A 177 52.80 -52.91 7.95
N ASN A 178 51.79 -53.76 7.88
CA ASN A 178 51.87 -55.11 8.44
C ASN A 178 52.93 -55.95 7.72
N GLN A 179 53.05 -55.83 6.40
CA GLN A 179 54.09 -56.50 5.61
C GLN A 179 55.49 -56.00 5.99
N GLN A 180 55.70 -54.69 6.07
CA GLN A 180 56.97 -54.09 6.50
C GLN A 180 57.34 -54.51 7.93
N GLN A 181 56.37 -54.53 8.85
CA GLN A 181 56.59 -54.96 10.23
C GLN A 181 57.01 -56.44 10.30
N ARG A 182 56.42 -57.31 9.47
CA ARG A 182 56.84 -58.71 9.35
C ARG A 182 58.27 -58.82 8.80
N ALA A 183 58.58 -58.11 7.72
CA ALA A 183 59.92 -58.09 7.13
C ALA A 183 60.99 -57.60 8.13
N MET A 184 60.71 -56.52 8.88
CA MET A 184 61.61 -56.01 9.92
C MET A 184 61.80 -57.02 11.07
N GLN A 185 60.76 -57.76 11.46
CA GLN A 185 60.89 -58.81 12.47
C GLN A 185 61.74 -59.98 11.97
N GLU A 186 61.59 -60.37 10.71
CA GLU A 186 62.41 -61.41 10.08
C GLU A 186 63.88 -60.98 9.99
N GLN A 187 64.15 -59.76 9.55
CA GLN A 187 65.51 -59.19 9.53
C GLN A 187 66.12 -59.12 10.93
N ARG A 188 65.34 -58.68 11.93
CA ARG A 188 65.79 -58.67 13.33
C ARG A 188 66.13 -60.08 13.81
N LYS A 189 65.31 -61.08 13.50
CA LYS A 189 65.59 -62.49 13.82
C LYS A 189 66.86 -62.98 13.14
N ALA A 190 67.05 -62.67 11.85
CA ALA A 190 68.27 -63.02 11.10
C ALA A 190 69.53 -62.35 11.70
N PHE A 191 69.46 -61.07 12.06
CA PHE A 191 70.58 -60.35 12.68
C PHE A 191 70.95 -60.91 14.06
N VAL A 192 69.95 -61.23 14.89
CA VAL A 192 70.16 -61.90 16.18
C VAL A 192 70.84 -63.26 15.97
N SER A 193 70.45 -64.03 14.94
CA SER A 193 71.11 -65.30 14.60
C SER A 193 72.56 -65.10 14.16
N VAL A 194 72.87 -64.09 13.33
CA VAL A 194 74.25 -63.77 12.92
C VAL A 194 75.09 -63.34 14.12
N ILE A 195 74.55 -62.52 15.03
CA ILE A 195 75.24 -62.16 16.28
C ILE A 195 75.53 -63.42 17.10
N GLY A 196 74.57 -64.34 17.22
CA GLY A 196 74.76 -65.62 17.89
C GLY A 196 75.92 -66.42 17.29
N ASN A 197 75.91 -66.60 15.96
CA ASN A 197 76.97 -67.30 15.24
C ASN A 197 78.35 -66.60 15.38
N LEU A 198 78.37 -65.25 15.40
CA LEU A 198 79.60 -64.47 15.64
C LEU A 198 80.09 -64.64 17.08
N ALA A 199 79.20 -64.67 18.06
CA ALA A 199 79.55 -64.93 19.46
C ALA A 199 80.12 -66.35 19.62
N GLU A 200 79.53 -67.36 18.96
CA GLU A 200 80.06 -68.73 18.90
C GLU A 200 81.43 -68.79 18.19
N LEU A 201 81.60 -68.03 17.10
CA LEU A 201 82.89 -67.93 16.43
C LEU A 201 83.92 -67.23 17.33
N GLN A 202 83.54 -66.20 18.07
CA GLN A 202 84.42 -65.52 19.03
C GLN A 202 84.77 -66.42 20.20
N THR A 203 83.86 -67.23 20.74
CA THR A 203 84.19 -68.19 21.80
C THR A 203 85.13 -69.27 21.28
N THR A 204 84.89 -69.83 20.09
CA THR A 204 85.80 -70.82 19.49
C THR A 204 87.16 -70.22 19.08
N MET A 205 87.22 -68.96 18.60
CA MET A 205 88.48 -68.25 18.35
C MET A 205 89.20 -67.88 19.64
N ARG A 206 88.47 -67.45 20.69
CA ARG A 206 89.02 -67.18 22.02
C ARG A 206 89.57 -68.47 22.61
N GLU A 207 88.87 -69.59 22.47
CA GLU A 207 89.30 -70.92 22.91
C GLU A 207 90.55 -71.41 22.15
N ARG A 208 90.72 -70.99 20.88
CA ARG A 208 91.97 -71.22 20.11
C ARG A 208 93.12 -70.27 20.49
N VAL A 209 92.82 -69.01 20.81
CA VAL A 209 93.82 -68.01 21.24
C VAL A 209 94.23 -68.21 22.70
N SER A 210 93.37 -68.81 23.54
CA SER A 210 93.67 -69.15 24.94
C SER A 210 94.49 -70.43 25.12
N ALA A 211 94.91 -71.09 24.02
CA ALA A 211 95.82 -72.24 24.06
C ALA A 211 97.30 -71.87 23.87
N ASP A 212 97.65 -70.59 23.69
CA ASP A 212 99.05 -70.14 23.62
C ASP A 212 99.23 -68.73 24.23
N SER A 213 100.02 -68.68 25.31
CA SER A 213 100.73 -67.53 25.92
C SER A 213 100.25 -66.94 27.26
N ASP A 214 101.21 -66.98 28.20
CA ASP A 214 101.35 -66.33 29.51
C ASP A 214 101.62 -64.81 29.46
N GLU A 215 101.07 -64.09 30.46
CA GLU A 215 101.58 -63.00 31.35
C GLU A 215 102.42 -61.74 30.85
N PRO A 216 102.28 -60.50 31.45
CA PRO A 216 102.71 -59.17 30.94
C PRO A 216 104.06 -58.67 31.55
N PRO A 217 104.66 -57.45 31.26
CA PRO A 217 104.22 -56.12 31.79
C PRO A 217 104.65 -54.79 31.04
N ALA A 218 103.85 -53.72 31.20
CA ALA A 218 104.20 -52.28 31.48
C ALA A 218 105.01 -51.39 30.47
N PRO A 219 105.30 -50.07 30.75
CA PRO A 219 104.57 -48.84 30.35
C PRO A 219 105.46 -47.79 29.58
N PRO A 220 105.40 -46.45 29.79
CA PRO A 220 104.49 -45.39 29.28
C PRO A 220 105.18 -44.33 28.37
N THR A 221 104.47 -43.55 27.52
CA THR A 221 105.05 -42.28 26.99
C THR A 221 104.01 -41.23 26.53
N ASN A 222 104.07 -40.06 27.20
CA ASN A 222 103.83 -38.66 26.79
C ASN A 222 102.47 -38.14 26.25
N ALA A 223 101.78 -37.39 27.13
CA ALA A 223 101.56 -35.93 27.14
C ALA A 223 100.95 -35.15 25.93
N PRO A 224 100.30 -33.99 26.19
CA PRO A 224 99.07 -33.45 25.53
C PRO A 224 99.41 -32.35 24.48
N PRO A 225 98.49 -31.58 23.79
CA PRO A 225 97.31 -30.88 24.33
C PRO A 225 96.07 -30.63 23.41
N THR A 226 95.05 -30.01 24.02
CA THR A 226 94.25 -28.86 23.53
C THR A 226 92.75 -29.10 23.22
N ALA A 227 91.96 -28.19 23.81
CA ALA A 227 90.62 -27.71 23.42
C ALA A 227 89.38 -28.53 23.85
N ALA A 228 88.83 -28.10 24.98
CA ALA A 228 87.40 -28.16 25.33
C ALA A 228 86.57 -27.18 24.45
N PRO A 229 85.25 -26.97 24.66
CA PRO A 229 84.20 -27.80 25.27
C PRO A 229 82.92 -27.87 24.40
N SER A 230 82.04 -28.86 24.65
CA SER A 230 80.59 -28.62 24.68
C SER A 230 79.87 -29.83 25.27
N PRO A 231 79.19 -29.67 26.42
CA PRO A 231 77.85 -30.25 26.47
C PRO A 231 76.81 -29.47 27.31
N ALA A 232 75.55 -29.73 26.92
CA ALA A 232 74.30 -29.74 27.71
C ALA A 232 73.53 -28.40 27.89
N PRO A 233 72.25 -28.41 28.34
CA PRO A 233 71.02 -29.12 27.89
C PRO A 233 69.81 -28.12 27.74
N PRO A 234 68.52 -28.53 27.52
CA PRO A 234 67.39 -27.65 27.13
C PRO A 234 66.49 -27.19 28.33
N PRO A 235 65.24 -26.71 28.10
CA PRO A 235 64.74 -25.35 27.80
C PRO A 235 64.12 -24.63 29.04
N PRO A 236 63.53 -23.41 28.91
CA PRO A 236 62.06 -23.32 29.10
C PRO A 236 61.32 -22.20 28.32
N LEU A 237 59.99 -22.35 28.31
CA LEU A 237 58.90 -21.47 27.84
C LEU A 237 58.87 -20.10 28.55
N THR A 238 58.41 -19.03 27.87
CA THR A 238 57.22 -18.21 28.24
C THR A 238 57.04 -16.94 27.36
N ALA A 239 55.78 -16.65 27.06
CA ALA A 239 55.10 -15.35 26.99
C ALA A 239 55.72 -14.17 26.21
N ILE A 240 55.06 -13.78 25.11
CA ILE A 240 54.94 -12.36 24.72
C ILE A 240 53.48 -12.12 24.37
N ASP A 241 52.78 -11.48 25.31
CA ASP A 241 51.67 -10.57 25.05
C ASP A 241 52.25 -9.31 24.37
N THR A 242 51.65 -8.89 23.25
CA THR A 242 51.64 -7.47 22.87
C THR A 242 50.29 -7.15 22.28
N ASP A 243 49.55 -6.43 23.11
CA ASP A 243 48.30 -5.76 22.89
C ASP A 243 48.51 -4.43 22.12
N GLU A 244 47.42 -3.95 21.52
CA GLU A 244 47.13 -2.55 21.10
C GLU A 244 47.99 -1.89 20.00
N ARG A 245 47.36 -1.58 18.84
CA ARG A 245 47.20 -0.18 18.37
C ARG A 245 46.34 0.03 17.11
N GLU A 246 45.48 1.04 17.24
CA GLU A 246 45.17 2.12 16.28
C GLU A 246 44.12 1.91 15.18
N GLU A 247 42.93 2.47 15.49
CA GLU A 247 41.99 3.07 14.55
C GLU A 247 42.64 4.20 13.73
N GLY A 248 42.17 4.45 12.50
CA GLY A 248 42.35 5.76 11.86
C GLY A 248 42.42 5.79 10.33
N GLU A 249 41.27 6.09 9.73
CA GLU A 249 41.01 6.98 8.57
C GLU A 249 41.65 6.79 7.16
N ALA A 250 40.73 6.75 6.19
CA ALA A 250 40.67 7.41 4.86
C ALA A 250 41.96 7.99 4.25
N ASP A 251 42.22 7.74 2.96
CA ASP A 251 41.61 8.49 1.84
C ASP A 251 42.25 8.09 0.47
N VAL A 252 41.40 8.11 -0.56
CA VAL A 252 41.61 8.36 -2.00
C VAL A 252 42.97 8.05 -2.67
N SER A 253 42.91 7.17 -3.68
CA SER A 253 43.59 7.42 -4.97
C SER A 253 42.86 6.72 -6.12
N SER A 254 42.34 7.56 -7.01
CA SER A 254 41.87 7.34 -8.38
C SER A 254 42.89 6.62 -9.26
N ASP A 255 42.43 5.75 -10.17
CA ASP A 255 42.29 6.05 -11.61
C ASP A 255 41.76 4.85 -12.42
N GLU A 256 41.16 5.16 -13.57
CA GLU A 256 41.05 4.30 -14.77
C GLU A 256 39.79 3.44 -15.01
N ALA A 257 38.81 4.06 -15.67
CA ALA A 257 37.99 3.46 -16.73
C ALA A 257 37.98 4.48 -17.89
N PRO A 258 37.89 4.11 -19.19
CA PRO A 258 36.85 3.23 -19.72
C PRO A 258 37.26 2.41 -20.97
N LEU A 259 36.27 1.75 -21.60
CA LEU A 259 36.11 1.36 -23.02
C LEU A 259 35.50 -0.06 -23.09
N SER A 260 34.19 -0.22 -23.28
CA SER A 260 33.43 -0.11 -24.55
C SER A 260 33.74 -1.21 -25.58
N ALA A 261 32.86 -2.22 -25.64
CA ALA A 261 32.54 -3.04 -26.82
C ALA A 261 31.29 -3.87 -26.44
N THR A 262 30.19 -3.99 -27.18
CA THR A 262 29.84 -3.63 -28.55
C THR A 262 28.34 -3.93 -28.68
N LEU A 263 27.49 -2.91 -28.71
CA LEU A 263 26.09 -3.05 -29.13
C LEU A 263 25.84 -2.13 -30.33
N ASN A 264 25.15 -2.71 -31.30
CA ASN A 264 25.10 -2.31 -32.70
C ASN A 264 24.50 -0.90 -32.93
N PRO A 265 25.24 0.07 -33.52
CA PRO A 265 24.79 1.46 -33.69
C PRO A 265 23.72 1.64 -34.79
N ARG A 266 23.33 0.56 -35.48
CA ARG A 266 22.23 0.57 -36.48
C ARG A 266 20.94 -0.06 -35.98
N ALA A 267 20.86 -0.49 -34.72
CA ALA A 267 19.62 -1.02 -34.16
C ALA A 267 18.58 0.10 -34.03
N ARG A 268 17.52 0.05 -34.84
CA ARG A 268 16.37 0.94 -34.70
C ARG A 268 15.70 0.67 -33.36
N GLN A 269 15.51 1.72 -32.55
CA GLN A 269 14.75 1.62 -31.29
C GLN A 269 13.35 1.06 -31.56
N PHE A 270 12.97 0.05 -30.78
CA PHE A 270 11.67 -0.59 -30.84
C PHE A 270 10.59 0.40 -30.40
N ILE A 271 9.68 0.75 -31.31
CA ILE A 271 8.53 1.61 -31.04
C ILE A 271 7.29 0.71 -31.08
N PRO A 272 6.65 0.39 -29.94
CA PRO A 272 5.33 -0.22 -29.98
C PRO A 272 4.31 0.85 -30.36
N ARG A 273 3.92 0.87 -31.65
CA ARG A 273 2.77 1.64 -32.15
C ARG A 273 1.77 0.70 -32.84
N GLY A 274 0.76 0.31 -32.07
CA GLY A 274 -0.64 0.65 -32.32
C GLY A 274 -1.44 -0.05 -33.43
N GLY A 275 -2.59 -0.60 -33.02
CA GLY A 275 -3.86 -0.57 -33.76
C GLY A 275 -4.76 -1.76 -33.42
N LEU A 276 -6.08 -1.68 -33.23
CA LEU A 276 -7.15 -0.68 -33.50
C LEU A 276 -8.46 -1.25 -32.83
N PRO A 277 -9.71 -0.76 -33.03
CA PRO A 277 -10.37 0.30 -32.24
C PRO A 277 -11.84 -0.03 -31.79
N GLN A 278 -12.51 0.98 -31.18
CA GLN A 278 -13.97 1.20 -31.00
C GLN A 278 -14.60 0.89 -29.62
N PRO A 279 -15.75 1.53 -29.26
CA PRO A 279 -16.06 2.95 -29.34
C PRO A 279 -16.60 3.51 -28.00
N THR A 280 -16.23 4.74 -27.67
CA THR A 280 -16.82 5.49 -26.55
C THR A 280 -18.01 6.32 -27.04
N ARG A 281 -19.17 6.15 -26.39
CA ARG A 281 -20.33 7.04 -26.52
C ARG A 281 -20.33 8.00 -25.32
N VAL A 282 -20.43 9.29 -25.62
CA VAL A 282 -20.51 10.39 -24.65
C VAL A 282 -21.86 11.09 -24.80
N LEU A 283 -22.57 11.30 -23.70
CA LEU A 283 -23.51 12.41 -23.42
C LEU A 283 -23.34 12.64 -21.90
N ARG A 284 -22.83 13.74 -21.33
CA ARG A 284 -23.06 15.20 -21.43
C ARG A 284 -24.44 15.68 -20.94
N SER A 285 -24.46 16.11 -19.67
CA SER A 285 -25.20 17.25 -19.08
C SER A 285 -24.62 17.49 -17.67
N SER A 286 -23.77 18.48 -17.39
CA SER A 286 -23.93 19.94 -17.24
C SER A 286 -24.72 20.41 -15.99
N ALA A 287 -23.94 20.92 -15.02
CA ALA A 287 -24.22 21.95 -13.99
C ALA A 287 -25.29 21.62 -12.91
N SER A 288 -25.18 21.97 -11.62
CA SER A 288 -24.51 23.07 -10.92
C SER A 288 -24.47 22.85 -9.39
N SER A 289 -23.51 23.49 -8.69
CA SER A 289 -23.56 24.04 -7.29
C SER A 289 -24.01 23.10 -6.13
N THR A 290 -23.36 22.92 -4.99
CA THR A 290 -22.43 23.73 -4.15
C THR A 290 -21.97 22.81 -2.99
N PRO A 291 -20.80 23.02 -2.37
CA PRO A 291 -20.31 22.15 -1.30
C PRO A 291 -20.81 22.62 0.09
N ALA A 292 -21.30 21.67 0.90
CA ALA A 292 -21.57 21.84 2.33
C ALA A 292 -20.50 21.12 3.17
N PRO A 293 -20.17 21.62 4.38
CA PRO A 293 -18.88 21.42 5.03
C PRO A 293 -18.82 20.13 5.86
N GLN A 294 -17.64 19.50 5.89
CA GLN A 294 -17.29 18.46 6.85
C GLN A 294 -16.55 19.05 8.06
N PRO A 295 -16.81 18.58 9.29
CA PRO A 295 -16.04 18.95 10.47
C PRO A 295 -14.78 18.08 10.62
N THR A 296 -13.64 18.74 10.85
CA THR A 296 -12.34 18.16 11.21
C THR A 296 -12.30 17.70 12.68
N PRO A 297 -11.57 16.61 12.99
CA PRO A 297 -10.77 16.50 14.20
C PRO A 297 -9.27 16.70 13.89
N PRO A 298 -8.44 17.07 14.89
CA PRO A 298 -7.08 17.57 14.66
C PRO A 298 -5.99 16.50 14.84
N ALA A 299 -4.84 16.89 14.27
CA ALA A 299 -3.47 16.66 14.72
C ALA A 299 -2.65 15.52 14.05
N GLU A 300 -1.46 15.96 13.64
CA GLU A 300 -0.20 15.20 13.54
C GLU A 300 -0.04 14.32 12.28
N ASP A 301 0.63 14.85 11.25
CA ASP A 301 2.07 14.61 11.01
C ASP A 301 2.51 14.88 9.56
N ASP A 302 3.75 15.36 9.46
CA ASP A 302 4.68 15.37 8.32
C ASP A 302 4.39 16.26 7.10
N ASP A 303 4.95 17.48 7.22
CA ASP A 303 5.47 18.29 6.12
C ASP A 303 6.38 17.46 5.20
N ILE A 304 5.83 16.99 4.08
CA ILE A 304 6.63 16.66 2.89
C ILE A 304 6.51 17.86 1.94
N GLU A 305 7.45 18.78 2.12
CA GLU A 305 7.77 19.90 1.24
C GLU A 305 8.13 19.37 -0.17
N MET A 306 7.10 19.17 -1.00
CA MET A 306 7.27 18.82 -2.40
C MET A 306 7.65 20.08 -3.18
N GLY A 307 8.96 20.23 -3.39
CA GLY A 307 9.57 21.32 -4.14
C GLY A 307 8.89 21.59 -5.49
N GLU A 308 8.41 22.82 -5.63
CA GLU A 308 7.94 23.40 -6.87
C GLU A 308 9.12 23.52 -7.86
N VAL A 309 9.10 22.73 -8.93
CA VAL A 309 10.00 22.93 -10.07
C VAL A 309 9.37 23.97 -10.99
N ALA A 310 9.97 25.16 -11.01
CA ALA A 310 9.60 26.26 -11.90
C ALA A 310 9.82 25.88 -13.37
N GLU A 311 8.77 25.85 -14.18
CA GLU A 311 8.88 25.87 -15.64
C GLU A 311 8.92 27.32 -16.18
N PRO A 312 9.91 27.68 -17.01
CA PRO A 312 9.96 28.99 -17.63
C PRO A 312 9.19 29.03 -18.95
N GLY A 313 8.20 29.91 -19.02
CA GLY A 313 7.91 30.68 -20.23
C GLY A 313 6.84 30.12 -21.17
N ARG A 314 5.64 30.72 -21.11
CA ARG A 314 4.87 31.10 -22.31
C ARG A 314 3.90 32.23 -21.98
N SER A 315 4.03 33.31 -22.74
CA SER A 315 3.24 34.53 -22.65
C SER A 315 1.83 34.39 -23.26
N PRO A 316 0.85 35.22 -22.85
CA PRO A 316 -0.52 35.16 -23.33
C PRO A 316 -0.73 36.12 -24.51
N ARG A 317 -1.41 35.66 -25.56
CA ARG A 317 -2.02 36.54 -26.58
C ARG A 317 -3.37 36.00 -27.07
N ASN A 318 -4.42 36.72 -26.69
CA ASN A 318 -5.59 37.14 -27.46
C ASN A 318 -5.99 36.32 -28.71
N ALA A 319 -7.25 35.85 -28.75
CA ALA A 319 -8.20 36.27 -29.79
C ALA A 319 -9.63 35.76 -29.52
N ARG A 320 -10.54 36.72 -29.34
CA ARG A 320 -11.98 36.63 -29.62
C ARG A 320 -12.23 36.28 -31.09
N GLY A 321 -13.31 35.54 -31.36
CA GLY A 321 -14.22 35.92 -32.45
C GLY A 321 -14.85 34.81 -33.30
N LYS A 322 -16.19 34.92 -33.42
CA LYS A 322 -17.09 34.51 -34.54
C LYS A 322 -17.37 33.00 -34.63
N ARG A 323 -18.60 32.48 -34.46
CA ARG A 323 -19.92 32.77 -35.09
C ARG A 323 -19.89 32.87 -36.61
N ARG A 324 -20.25 31.77 -37.28
CA ARG A 324 -21.13 31.64 -38.47
C ARG A 324 -21.19 30.15 -38.82
N LEU A 325 -22.38 29.54 -38.87
CA LEU A 325 -23.35 29.58 -39.99
C LEU A 325 -22.94 28.58 -41.07
N GLU A 326 -23.71 27.51 -41.18
CA GLU A 326 -24.13 26.78 -42.39
C GLU A 326 -24.63 25.41 -41.91
N GLU A 327 -25.94 25.17 -41.99
CA GLU A 327 -26.67 24.67 -43.16
C GLU A 327 -26.68 23.14 -43.17
N LEU A 328 -27.75 22.62 -43.79
CA LEU A 328 -28.03 21.22 -44.17
C LEU A 328 -28.99 20.50 -43.22
N GLU A 329 -30.29 20.47 -43.49
CA GLU A 329 -30.99 19.85 -44.65
C GLU A 329 -31.51 18.47 -44.25
N GLU A 330 -32.84 18.43 -44.17
CA GLU A 330 -33.75 17.38 -44.63
C GLU A 330 -33.55 15.92 -44.22
N GLY A 331 -34.67 15.27 -43.84
CA GLY A 331 -34.74 13.81 -43.82
C GLY A 331 -35.79 13.26 -42.88
N GLU A 332 -37.06 13.52 -43.19
CA GLU A 332 -38.15 12.65 -42.73
C GLU A 332 -37.97 11.26 -43.35
N ALA A 333 -38.00 10.21 -42.53
CA ALA A 333 -38.41 8.87 -42.97
C ALA A 333 -38.95 8.12 -41.75
N SER A 334 -40.28 8.01 -41.72
CA SER A 334 -41.00 7.01 -40.93
C SER A 334 -41.12 5.75 -41.76
N GLU A 335 -40.68 4.59 -41.25
CA GLU A 335 -41.16 3.26 -41.65
C GLU A 335 -41.15 2.38 -40.39
N LEU A 336 -42.33 2.06 -39.84
CA LEU A 336 -43.02 0.76 -39.94
C LEU A 336 -42.21 -0.42 -39.35
N SER A 337 -42.53 -0.88 -38.15
CA SER A 337 -43.54 -1.92 -37.83
C SER A 337 -43.17 -3.35 -38.26
N GLU A 338 -43.44 -4.28 -37.34
CA GLU A 338 -43.57 -5.73 -37.50
C GLU A 338 -42.30 -6.60 -37.47
N LEU A 339 -42.09 -7.26 -36.33
CA LEU A 339 -41.75 -8.68 -36.28
C LEU A 339 -42.08 -9.21 -34.87
N SER A 340 -43.33 -9.63 -34.70
CA SER A 340 -43.77 -10.52 -33.64
C SER A 340 -43.47 -11.98 -34.01
N GLU A 341 -43.27 -12.77 -32.96
CA GLU A 341 -43.75 -14.14 -32.77
C GLU A 341 -43.27 -15.25 -33.72
N LEU A 342 -42.36 -16.07 -33.20
CA LEU A 342 -42.32 -17.50 -33.53
C LEU A 342 -41.59 -18.26 -32.40
N SER A 343 -42.34 -18.61 -31.36
CA SER A 343 -42.02 -19.67 -30.39
C SER A 343 -43.31 -20.14 -29.72
N ASP A 344 -43.93 -21.18 -30.26
CA ASP A 344 -44.43 -22.34 -29.52
C ASP A 344 -44.74 -23.50 -30.49
#